data_AF-A0A239QMZ7-F1
#
_entry.id   AF-A0A239QMZ7-F1
#
_cell.length_a   1.000
_cell.length_b   1.000
_cell.length_c   1.000
_cell.angle_alpha   90.00
_cell.angle_beta   90.00
_cell.angle_gamma   90.00
#
_symmetry.space_group_name_H-M   'P 1'
#
loop_
_entity.id
_entity.type
_entity.pdbx_description
1 polymer ?
#
loop_
_entity_poly.entity_id
_entity_poly.type
_entity_poly.pdbx_seq_one_letter_code
_entity_poly.pdbx_strand_id
1 'polypeptide(L)'
;MTEKMILRGRKTVRRIAVLLTVMLVIFAGPGKAVVKESAMLEAAFELLEEANPFVARYEQLTGRVISTLYTDGVPYYFGGLSGTKWNGYFYMSYPNYHVITCETKTGYFQRGKTYLYGLDCTGFTRHVFKACGREPHPPLSEILNNWDQRPFHVFDSREGFEAPPYPELKNTLQEGDLLVIKHENSETRHVMMYIGTLRDYGYNTTDEPELARWLDYPLVIHCGLSPFFGERFQQIIDENPALYEGCTTTDGGVAISIVGVNPEDAPVHEHVQKTDYDWFVMNDGGYVLSVVNLSDVKTYAWYRSNS
;
A
#
# COMPACT_ATOMS: atom_id res chain seq x y z
N MET A 1 -13.01 -40.45 6.67
CA MET A 1 -11.65 -39.97 7.04
C MET A 1 -11.74 -38.45 7.12
N THR A 2 -11.78 -37.92 8.34
CA THR A 2 -12.35 -36.60 8.67
C THR A 2 -11.45 -35.41 8.32
N GLU A 3 -12.06 -34.34 7.82
CA GLU A 3 -11.56 -33.00 7.46
C GLU A 3 -10.43 -32.43 8.35
N LYS A 4 -10.43 -32.77 9.65
CA LYS A 4 -9.35 -32.45 10.61
C LYS A 4 -7.98 -33.04 10.24
N MET A 5 -7.91 -34.18 9.55
CA MET A 5 -6.63 -34.75 9.07
C MET A 5 -6.06 -34.00 7.87
N ILE A 6 -6.93 -33.48 6.99
CA ILE A 6 -6.53 -32.72 5.79
C ILE A 6 -5.97 -31.34 6.20
N LEU A 7 -6.62 -30.67 7.16
CA LEU A 7 -6.09 -29.41 7.73
C LEU A 7 -4.76 -29.60 8.47
N ARG A 8 -4.56 -30.72 9.18
CA ARG A 8 -3.31 -31.01 9.90
C ARG A 8 -2.17 -31.32 8.92
N GLY A 9 -2.45 -32.05 7.84
CA GLY A 9 -1.49 -32.33 6.77
C GLY A 9 -1.02 -31.06 6.05
N ARG A 10 -1.95 -30.17 5.69
CA ARG A 10 -1.64 -28.87 5.06
C ARG A 10 -0.79 -27.97 5.96
N LYS A 11 -1.08 -27.89 7.26
CA LYS A 11 -0.27 -27.11 8.22
C LYS A 11 1.15 -27.68 8.40
N THR A 12 1.31 -29.00 8.39
CA THR A 12 2.63 -29.64 8.53
C THR A 12 3.46 -29.51 7.26
N VAL A 13 2.87 -29.63 6.07
CA VAL A 13 3.57 -29.42 4.79
C VAL A 13 4.01 -27.96 4.64
N ARG A 14 3.16 -26.99 5.02
CA ARG A 14 3.51 -25.56 5.01
C ARG A 14 4.67 -25.24 5.97
N ARG A 15 4.70 -25.87 7.15
CA ARG A 15 5.82 -25.73 8.11
C ARG A 15 7.14 -26.30 7.60
N ILE A 16 7.10 -27.45 6.91
CA ILE A 16 8.30 -28.07 6.35
C ILE A 16 8.84 -27.26 5.16
N ALA A 17 7.95 -26.73 4.31
CA ALA A 17 8.34 -25.83 3.22
C ALA A 17 8.99 -24.56 3.77
N VAL A 18 8.40 -23.92 4.79
CA VAL A 18 8.99 -22.73 5.45
C VAL A 18 10.37 -23.03 6.06
N LEU A 19 10.55 -24.19 6.72
CA LEU A 19 11.83 -24.60 7.29
C LEU A 19 12.93 -24.80 6.23
N LEU A 20 12.59 -25.40 5.08
CA LEU A 20 13.52 -25.60 3.98
C LEU A 20 13.91 -24.28 3.30
N THR A 21 12.98 -23.33 3.18
CA THR A 21 13.26 -22.01 2.59
C THR A 21 14.07 -21.13 3.53
N VAL A 22 13.82 -21.17 4.84
CA VAL A 22 14.64 -20.46 5.85
C VAL A 22 16.09 -20.95 5.82
N MET A 23 16.32 -22.25 5.59
CA MET A 23 17.67 -22.81 5.49
C MET A 23 18.44 -22.33 4.25
N LEU A 24 17.73 -22.00 3.16
CA LEU A 24 18.33 -21.45 1.93
C LEU A 24 18.70 -19.96 2.06
N VAL A 25 17.99 -19.20 2.88
CA VAL A 25 18.27 -17.77 3.14
C VAL A 25 19.54 -17.58 3.99
N ILE A 26 19.89 -18.55 4.84
CA ILE A 26 21.06 -18.47 5.75
C ILE A 26 22.41 -18.46 5.00
N PHE A 27 22.48 -18.85 3.72
CA PHE A 27 23.73 -18.91 2.94
C PHE A 27 24.09 -17.63 2.16
N ALA A 28 23.33 -16.54 2.29
CA ALA A 28 23.52 -15.33 1.47
C ALA A 28 24.34 -14.22 2.15
N GLY A 29 25.65 -14.42 2.34
CA GLY A 29 26.65 -13.33 2.47
C GLY A 29 26.44 -12.28 3.60
N PRO A 30 27.32 -11.28 3.71
CA PRO A 30 27.32 -10.35 4.83
C PRO A 30 26.17 -9.33 4.71
N GLY A 31 25.23 -9.40 5.65
CA GLY A 31 24.40 -8.30 6.17
C GLY A 31 23.85 -7.30 5.15
N LYS A 32 23.08 -7.75 4.15
CA LYS A 32 22.13 -6.86 3.48
C LYS A 32 21.09 -6.40 4.52
N ALA A 33 20.71 -5.12 4.52
CA ALA A 33 19.56 -4.71 5.29
C ALA A 33 18.36 -5.54 4.82
N VAL A 34 17.75 -6.24 5.75
CA VAL A 34 16.56 -7.06 5.54
C VAL A 34 15.46 -6.42 6.37
N VAL A 35 14.27 -6.30 5.79
CA VAL A 35 13.07 -5.84 6.51
C VAL A 35 12.93 -6.60 7.83
N LYS A 36 12.62 -5.87 8.90
CA LYS A 36 12.52 -6.43 10.26
C LYS A 36 11.07 -6.48 10.71
N GLU A 37 10.82 -7.22 11.78
CA GLU A 37 9.52 -7.22 12.43
C GLU A 37 9.08 -5.80 12.81
N SER A 38 7.91 -5.39 12.34
CA SER A 38 7.42 -4.02 12.46
C SER A 38 5.90 -4.00 12.55
N ALA A 39 5.36 -3.66 13.72
CA ALA A 39 3.91 -3.58 13.91
C ALA A 39 3.22 -2.64 12.91
N MET A 40 3.94 -1.59 12.47
CA MET A 40 3.50 -0.66 11.44
C MET A 40 3.33 -1.35 10.09
N LEU A 41 4.33 -2.15 9.67
CA LEU A 41 4.25 -2.90 8.43
C LEU A 41 3.17 -3.99 8.51
N GLU A 42 3.05 -4.70 9.63
CA GLU A 42 2.03 -5.74 9.81
C GLU A 42 0.61 -5.16 9.68
N ALA A 43 0.35 -4.02 10.32
CA ALA A 43 -0.93 -3.31 10.23
C ALA A 43 -1.21 -2.72 8.83
N ALA A 44 -0.17 -2.42 8.06
CA ALA A 44 -0.33 -1.96 6.68
C ALA A 44 -0.55 -3.14 5.71
N PHE A 45 0.14 -4.26 5.94
CA PHE A 45 0.08 -5.46 5.11
C PHE A 45 -1.20 -6.26 5.29
N GLU A 46 -1.86 -6.20 6.44
CA GLU A 46 -3.20 -6.80 6.58
C GLU A 46 -4.26 -6.14 5.66
N LEU A 47 -3.98 -4.95 5.11
CA LEU A 47 -4.88 -4.24 4.21
C LEU A 47 -4.67 -4.58 2.72
N LEU A 48 -3.59 -5.29 2.39
CA LEU A 48 -3.32 -5.80 1.04
C LEU A 48 -4.13 -7.08 0.77
N GLU A 49 -4.20 -7.49 -0.50
CA GLU A 49 -4.78 -8.78 -0.88
C GLU A 49 -3.97 -9.99 -0.39
N GLU A 50 -4.65 -11.14 -0.29
CA GLU A 50 -3.98 -12.43 -0.11
C GLU A 50 -3.00 -12.71 -1.25
N ALA A 51 -1.93 -13.43 -0.91
CA ALA A 51 -0.85 -13.77 -1.84
C ALA A 51 -0.08 -12.57 -2.42
N ASN A 52 -0.23 -11.36 -1.86
CA ASN A 52 0.64 -10.24 -2.20
C ASN A 52 2.13 -10.61 -1.96
N PRO A 53 3.02 -10.39 -2.96
CA PRO A 53 4.38 -10.91 -2.89
C PRO A 53 5.24 -10.18 -1.87
N PHE A 54 4.97 -8.91 -1.56
CA PHE A 54 5.69 -8.19 -0.50
C PHE A 54 5.35 -8.76 0.88
N VAL A 55 4.09 -9.12 1.09
CA VAL A 55 3.65 -9.81 2.32
C VAL A 55 4.35 -11.17 2.41
N ALA A 56 4.34 -11.97 1.34
CA ALA A 56 5.00 -13.26 1.33
C ALA A 56 6.51 -13.17 1.62
N ARG A 57 7.21 -12.17 1.05
CA ARG A 57 8.62 -11.90 1.34
C ARG A 57 8.83 -11.47 2.79
N TYR A 58 8.01 -10.56 3.30
CA TYR A 58 8.06 -10.15 4.71
C TYR A 58 7.89 -11.33 5.66
N GLU A 59 6.88 -12.18 5.45
CA GLU A 59 6.65 -13.40 6.23
C GLU A 59 7.85 -14.36 6.17
N GLN A 60 8.45 -14.54 4.98
CA GLN A 60 9.63 -15.38 4.80
C GLN A 60 10.84 -14.85 5.58
N LEU A 61 11.06 -13.54 5.57
CA LEU A 61 12.23 -12.88 6.16
C LEU A 61 12.11 -12.73 7.68
N THR A 62 10.88 -12.53 8.18
CA THR A 62 10.63 -12.27 9.61
C THR A 62 10.07 -13.48 10.37
N GLY A 63 9.50 -14.47 9.67
CA GLY A 63 8.79 -15.59 10.28
C GLY A 63 7.40 -15.23 10.83
N ARG A 64 6.95 -13.99 10.63
CA ARG A 64 5.60 -13.53 10.97
C ARG A 64 4.58 -14.11 9.99
N VAL A 65 3.32 -14.16 10.41
CA VAL A 65 2.20 -14.57 9.55
C VAL A 65 1.16 -13.46 9.58
N ILE A 66 0.89 -12.89 8.42
CA ILE A 66 -0.07 -11.80 8.23
C ILE A 66 -1.38 -12.41 7.77
N SER A 67 -2.43 -12.15 8.54
CA SER A 67 -3.80 -12.42 8.08
C SER A 67 -4.31 -11.15 7.45
N THR A 68 -4.58 -11.17 6.16
CA THR A 68 -5.26 -10.05 5.49
C THR A 68 -6.68 -9.92 6.04
N LEU A 69 -7.18 -8.68 6.08
CA LEU A 69 -8.55 -8.40 6.50
C LEU A 69 -9.56 -8.83 5.45
N TYR A 70 -9.24 -8.60 4.18
CA TYR A 70 -10.06 -8.97 3.03
C TYR A 70 -9.21 -9.74 2.03
N THR A 71 -9.71 -10.87 1.55
CA THR A 71 -8.99 -11.74 0.62
C THR A 71 -8.52 -11.00 -0.63
N ASP A 72 -9.36 -10.12 -1.19
CA ASP A 72 -9.05 -9.40 -2.42
C ASP A 72 -8.46 -8.00 -2.19
N GLY A 73 -8.13 -7.69 -0.93
CA GLY A 73 -7.60 -6.40 -0.50
C GLY A 73 -8.69 -5.36 -0.20
N VAL A 74 -8.26 -4.22 0.31
CA VAL A 74 -9.14 -3.11 0.68
C VAL A 74 -9.42 -2.20 -0.53
N PRO A 75 -10.69 -1.94 -0.89
CA PRO A 75 -11.03 -1.03 -1.97
C PRO A 75 -10.74 0.43 -1.62
N TYR A 76 -10.54 1.25 -2.65
CA TYR A 76 -10.47 2.69 -2.49
C TYR A 76 -11.88 3.29 -2.41
N TYR A 77 -12.10 4.17 -1.42
CA TYR A 77 -13.30 4.98 -1.34
C TYR A 77 -12.96 6.41 -0.91
N PHE A 78 -13.33 7.42 -1.71
CA PHE A 78 -13.02 8.81 -1.40
C PHE A 78 -13.72 9.28 -0.10
N GLY A 79 -12.96 9.74 0.88
CA GLY A 79 -13.46 10.02 2.23
C GLY A 79 -13.65 8.78 3.11
N GLY A 80 -13.15 7.63 2.66
CA GLY A 80 -13.22 6.36 3.35
C GLY A 80 -12.37 6.35 4.62
N LEU A 81 -12.96 5.99 5.76
CA LEU A 81 -12.31 5.92 7.06
C LEU A 81 -12.61 4.59 7.73
N SER A 82 -11.64 4.03 8.45
CA SER A 82 -11.83 2.76 9.17
C SER A 82 -12.80 2.86 10.35
N GLY A 83 -12.91 4.04 10.98
CA GLY A 83 -13.70 4.21 12.20
C GLY A 83 -13.27 3.25 13.31
N THR A 84 -14.20 2.82 14.18
CA THR A 84 -14.01 1.68 15.09
C THR A 84 -14.84 0.50 14.63
N LYS A 85 -14.57 -0.71 15.14
CA LYS A 85 -15.40 -1.91 14.89
C LYS A 85 -16.89 -1.71 15.21
N TRP A 86 -17.23 -0.75 16.06
CA TRP A 86 -18.60 -0.51 16.54
C TRP A 86 -19.33 0.64 15.83
N ASN A 87 -18.62 1.45 15.02
CA ASN A 87 -19.21 2.64 14.38
C ASN A 87 -18.59 3.01 13.02
N GLY A 88 -17.64 2.24 12.50
CA GLY A 88 -17.00 2.47 11.22
C GLY A 88 -17.65 1.63 10.13
N TYR A 89 -18.13 2.28 9.06
CA TYR A 89 -18.65 1.60 7.87
C TYR A 89 -17.68 0.53 7.34
N PHE A 90 -16.38 0.78 7.44
CA PHE A 90 -15.32 -0.15 7.03
C PHE A 90 -15.40 -1.54 7.68
N TYR A 91 -15.88 -1.65 8.92
CA TYR A 91 -15.98 -2.93 9.65
C TYR A 91 -17.41 -3.44 9.77
N MET A 92 -18.40 -2.70 9.29
CA MET A 92 -19.81 -2.97 9.59
C MET A 92 -20.32 -4.28 8.98
N SER A 93 -19.70 -4.73 7.88
CA SER A 93 -20.09 -5.95 7.17
C SER A 93 -19.02 -7.05 7.22
N TYR A 94 -17.93 -6.83 7.99
CA TYR A 94 -16.81 -7.75 8.10
C TYR A 94 -17.29 -9.19 8.46
N PRO A 95 -16.86 -10.24 7.74
CA PRO A 95 -15.75 -10.27 6.77
C PRO A 95 -16.10 -9.85 5.33
N ASN A 96 -17.35 -9.51 5.03
CA ASN A 96 -17.75 -9.00 3.71
C ASN A 96 -17.47 -7.50 3.59
N TYR A 97 -17.41 -7.00 2.35
CA TYR A 97 -17.33 -5.58 2.08
C TYR A 97 -18.64 -4.89 2.45
N HIS A 98 -18.54 -3.74 3.11
CA HIS A 98 -19.70 -2.89 3.29
C HIS A 98 -20.02 -2.16 1.97
N VAL A 99 -21.30 -1.98 1.64
CA VAL A 99 -21.74 -1.20 0.47
C VAL A 99 -22.39 0.11 0.91
N ILE A 100 -22.03 1.20 0.24
CA ILE A 100 -22.59 2.53 0.54
C ILE A 100 -23.10 3.22 -0.72
N THR A 101 -24.25 3.88 -0.61
CA THR A 101 -24.75 4.77 -1.66
C THR A 101 -24.04 6.11 -1.56
N CYS A 102 -23.38 6.52 -2.63
CA CYS A 102 -22.67 7.78 -2.67
C CYS A 102 -23.66 8.96 -2.67
N GLU A 103 -23.66 9.78 -1.62
CA GLU A 103 -24.60 10.90 -1.48
C GLU A 103 -24.17 12.16 -2.25
N THR A 104 -22.87 12.30 -2.52
CA THR A 104 -22.26 13.47 -3.15
C THR A 104 -21.46 13.09 -4.39
N LYS A 105 -21.60 13.85 -5.48
CA LYS A 105 -20.77 13.62 -6.67
C LYS A 105 -19.34 14.08 -6.38
N THR A 106 -18.37 13.20 -6.63
CA THR A 106 -16.94 13.55 -6.55
C THR A 106 -16.29 13.41 -7.94
N GLY A 107 -14.97 13.63 -8.02
CA GLY A 107 -14.21 13.38 -9.25
C GLY A 107 -14.24 11.93 -9.71
N TYR A 108 -14.46 10.99 -8.78
CA TYR A 108 -14.33 9.54 -8.96
C TYR A 108 -15.64 8.77 -8.68
N PHE A 109 -16.55 9.36 -7.89
CA PHE A 109 -17.80 8.71 -7.46
C PHE A 109 -19.03 9.48 -7.93
N GLN A 110 -20.00 8.74 -8.46
CA GLN A 110 -21.27 9.29 -8.92
C GLN A 110 -22.34 9.25 -7.83
N ARG A 111 -23.03 10.38 -7.63
CA ARG A 111 -24.17 10.48 -6.71
C ARG A 111 -25.27 9.47 -7.04
N GLY A 112 -25.79 8.80 -6.03
CA GLY A 112 -26.88 7.82 -6.13
C GLY A 112 -26.46 6.42 -6.59
N LYS A 113 -25.18 6.21 -6.89
CA LYS A 113 -24.62 4.87 -7.15
C LYS A 113 -24.10 4.24 -5.86
N THR A 114 -24.20 2.92 -5.79
CA THR A 114 -23.69 2.12 -4.67
C THR A 114 -22.29 1.63 -4.97
N TYR A 115 -21.37 1.69 -4.01
CA TYR A 115 -19.98 1.24 -4.16
C TYR A 115 -19.57 0.38 -2.98
N LEU A 116 -18.53 -0.44 -3.16
CA LEU A 116 -17.81 -1.06 -2.05
C LEU A 116 -17.15 0.05 -1.23
N TYR A 117 -17.41 0.07 0.08
CA TYR A 117 -16.80 1.02 1.00
C TYR A 117 -15.42 0.52 1.41
N GLY A 118 -14.46 1.43 1.42
CA GLY A 118 -13.08 1.16 1.75
C GLY A 118 -12.40 2.36 2.40
N LEU A 119 -11.13 2.58 2.08
CA LEU A 119 -10.32 3.66 2.64
C LEU A 119 -9.92 4.66 1.57
N ASP A 120 -9.70 5.92 1.95
CA ASP A 120 -8.84 6.81 1.17
C ASP A 120 -7.41 6.80 1.72
N CYS A 121 -6.53 7.60 1.14
CA CYS A 121 -5.13 7.66 1.54
C CYS A 121 -4.93 8.05 3.02
N THR A 122 -5.76 8.96 3.53
CA THR A 122 -5.74 9.39 4.94
C THR A 122 -6.41 8.36 5.84
N GLY A 123 -7.49 7.72 5.38
CA GLY A 123 -8.15 6.62 6.08
C GLY A 123 -7.22 5.43 6.27
N PHE A 124 -6.41 5.13 5.26
CA PHE A 124 -5.36 4.12 5.30
C PHE A 124 -4.30 4.43 6.37
N THR A 125 -3.60 5.56 6.28
CA THR A 125 -2.52 5.89 7.22
C THR A 125 -3.04 6.00 8.66
N ARG A 126 -4.23 6.56 8.86
CA ARG A 126 -4.87 6.64 10.18
C ARG A 126 -5.33 5.28 10.70
N HIS A 127 -5.74 4.36 9.82
CA HIS A 127 -6.01 2.98 10.21
C HIS A 127 -4.73 2.34 10.76
N VAL A 128 -3.64 2.39 10.01
CA VAL A 128 -2.36 1.78 10.39
C VAL A 128 -1.87 2.37 11.72
N PHE A 129 -1.90 3.70 11.86
CA PHE A 129 -1.49 4.38 13.10
C PHE A 129 -2.33 3.93 14.29
N LYS A 130 -3.66 3.88 14.12
CA LYS A 130 -4.57 3.42 15.16
C LYS A 130 -4.32 1.96 15.55
N ALA A 131 -4.08 1.06 14.60
CA ALA A 131 -3.74 -0.34 14.86
C ALA A 131 -2.44 -0.47 15.67
N CYS A 132 -1.52 0.48 15.51
CA CYS A 132 -0.29 0.58 16.28
C CYS A 132 -0.41 1.39 17.58
N GLY A 133 -1.61 1.83 17.98
CA GLY A 133 -1.82 2.64 19.19
C GLY A 133 -1.29 4.08 19.10
N ARG A 134 -1.09 4.60 17.88
CA ARG A 134 -0.61 5.97 17.63
C ARG A 134 -1.76 6.94 17.35
N GLU A 135 -1.52 8.20 17.69
CA GLU A 135 -2.41 9.29 17.33
C GLU A 135 -2.45 9.51 15.81
N PRO A 136 -3.60 9.92 15.24
CA PRO A 136 -3.69 10.24 13.82
C PRO A 136 -2.81 11.45 13.48
N HIS A 137 -2.16 11.42 12.32
CA HIS A 137 -1.44 12.59 11.83
C HIS A 137 -2.41 13.77 11.55
N PRO A 138 -1.89 15.02 11.59
CA PRO A 138 -2.66 16.22 11.25
C PRO A 138 -3.22 16.17 9.81
N PRO A 139 -4.18 17.04 9.46
CA PRO A 139 -4.62 17.20 8.07
C PRO A 139 -3.43 17.42 7.11
N LEU A 140 -3.48 16.84 5.92
CA LEU A 140 -2.37 16.92 4.94
C LEU A 140 -2.00 18.37 4.59
N SER A 141 -2.98 19.27 4.58
CA SER A 141 -2.74 20.70 4.38
C SER A 141 -1.97 21.35 5.52
N GLU A 142 -2.14 20.90 6.76
CA GLU A 142 -1.39 21.39 7.90
C GLU A 142 0.04 20.84 7.89
N ILE A 143 0.22 19.57 7.55
CA ILE A 143 1.56 18.98 7.38
C ILE A 143 2.37 19.80 6.35
N LEU A 144 1.78 20.14 5.21
CA LEU A 144 2.50 20.87 4.17
C LEU A 144 2.72 22.37 4.49
N ASN A 145 1.77 23.03 5.14
CA ASN A 145 1.76 24.51 5.22
C ASN A 145 2.02 25.07 6.61
N ASN A 146 1.81 24.31 7.69
CA ASN A 146 1.95 24.82 9.05
C ASN A 146 3.42 24.74 9.51
N TRP A 147 3.99 25.88 9.89
CA TRP A 147 5.37 25.95 10.37
C TRP A 147 5.61 25.12 11.64
N ASP A 148 4.59 24.99 12.50
CA ASP A 148 4.68 24.18 13.73
C ASP A 148 4.88 22.69 13.44
N GLN A 149 4.60 22.23 12.21
CA GLN A 149 4.84 20.86 11.78
C GLN A 149 6.27 20.61 11.31
N ARG A 150 7.06 21.67 11.03
CA ARG A 150 8.44 21.55 10.53
C ARG A 150 9.33 20.60 11.34
N PRO A 151 9.30 20.57 12.69
CA PRO A 151 10.16 19.67 13.45
C PRO A 151 9.98 18.18 13.12
N PHE A 152 8.84 17.82 12.52
CA PHE A 152 8.51 16.45 12.11
C PHE A 152 8.88 16.15 10.65
N HIS A 153 9.37 17.13 9.89
CA HIS A 153 9.76 16.91 8.50
C HIS A 153 11.20 16.39 8.46
N VAL A 154 11.37 15.16 7.99
CA VAL A 154 12.67 14.58 7.67
C VAL A 154 13.28 15.33 6.48
N PHE A 155 12.48 15.49 5.43
CA PHE A 155 12.78 16.29 4.23
C PHE A 155 11.53 17.01 3.77
N ASP A 156 11.67 18.11 3.04
CA ASP A 156 10.55 18.80 2.41
C ASP A 156 10.98 19.64 1.21
N SER A 157 10.01 20.27 0.54
CA SER A 157 10.24 21.05 -0.68
C SER A 157 10.87 22.43 -0.45
N ARG A 158 11.28 22.80 0.79
CA ARG A 158 11.92 24.09 1.07
C ARG A 158 13.41 24.03 0.83
N GLU A 159 13.96 25.19 0.44
CA GLU A 159 15.39 25.36 0.20
C GLU A 159 16.22 24.98 1.43
N GLY A 160 17.23 24.13 1.23
CA GLY A 160 18.13 23.62 2.26
C GLY A 160 17.58 22.42 3.06
N PHE A 161 16.39 21.93 2.73
CA PHE A 161 15.72 20.80 3.39
C PHE A 161 15.25 19.72 2.42
N GLU A 162 15.70 19.81 1.17
CA GLU A 162 15.34 18.90 0.10
C GLU A 162 15.78 17.47 0.42
N ALA A 163 15.01 16.52 -0.09
CA ALA A 163 15.41 15.12 -0.09
C ALA A 163 16.73 14.93 -0.87
N PRO A 164 17.65 14.07 -0.38
CA PRO A 164 18.76 13.58 -1.19
C PRO A 164 18.22 12.78 -2.40
N PRO A 165 19.09 12.38 -3.35
CA PRO A 165 18.69 11.48 -4.42
C PRO A 165 17.90 10.26 -3.90
N TYR A 166 16.87 9.83 -4.64
CA TYR A 166 15.99 8.74 -4.24
C TYR A 166 16.66 7.47 -3.69
N PRO A 167 17.75 6.92 -4.27
CA PRO A 167 18.38 5.70 -3.74
C PRO A 167 19.07 5.92 -2.38
N GLU A 168 19.29 7.17 -1.98
CA GLU A 168 19.92 7.53 -0.71
C GLU A 168 18.90 7.77 0.41
N LEU A 169 17.61 7.90 0.09
CA LEU A 169 16.55 8.16 1.07
C LEU A 169 16.48 7.09 2.17
N LYS A 170 16.74 5.83 1.81
CA LYS A 170 16.78 4.69 2.74
C LYS A 170 17.79 4.85 3.89
N ASN A 171 18.77 5.75 3.75
CA ASN A 171 19.77 6.00 4.79
C ASN A 171 19.20 6.85 5.95
N THR A 172 18.05 7.49 5.75
CA THR A 172 17.46 8.45 6.71
C THR A 172 15.99 8.15 7.02
N LEU A 173 15.23 7.70 6.02
CA LEU A 173 13.83 7.33 6.19
C LEU A 173 13.69 6.09 7.09
N GLN A 174 12.58 6.04 7.81
CA GLN A 174 12.20 4.93 8.67
C GLN A 174 10.83 4.42 8.23
N GLU A 175 10.60 3.12 8.36
CA GLU A 175 9.29 2.52 8.13
C GLU A 175 8.22 3.29 8.91
N GLY A 176 7.14 3.69 8.23
CA GLY A 176 6.10 4.51 8.83
C GLY A 176 6.25 6.03 8.61
N ASP A 177 7.39 6.51 8.10
CA ASP A 177 7.50 7.88 7.61
C ASP A 177 6.52 8.11 6.46
N LEU A 178 5.83 9.25 6.46
CA LEU A 178 4.79 9.56 5.49
C LEU A 178 5.32 10.47 4.39
N LEU A 179 5.19 10.08 3.13
CA LEU A 179 5.32 11.00 2.01
C LEU A 179 3.97 11.70 1.81
N VAL A 180 3.92 12.99 2.14
CA VAL A 180 2.77 13.85 1.83
C VAL A 180 3.12 14.71 0.63
N ILE A 181 2.28 14.66 -0.41
CA ILE A 181 2.49 15.42 -1.65
C ILE A 181 1.26 16.26 -1.98
N LYS A 182 1.47 17.29 -2.79
CA LYS A 182 0.43 18.05 -3.47
C LYS A 182 0.72 18.06 -4.97
N HIS A 183 -0.23 17.58 -5.77
CA HIS A 183 -0.21 17.71 -7.22
C HIS A 183 -0.62 19.14 -7.58
N GLU A 184 0.28 19.90 -8.20
CA GLU A 184 0.02 21.33 -8.47
C GLU A 184 -1.03 21.53 -9.56
N ASN A 185 -1.19 20.58 -10.49
CA ASN A 185 -2.17 20.73 -11.57
C ASN A 185 -3.61 20.51 -11.10
N SER A 186 -3.81 19.63 -10.11
CA SER A 186 -5.13 19.25 -9.62
C SER A 186 -5.47 19.81 -8.24
N GLU A 187 -4.49 20.42 -7.55
CA GLU A 187 -4.58 20.87 -6.16
C GLU A 187 -4.93 19.74 -5.17
N THR A 188 -4.82 18.48 -5.61
CA THR A 188 -5.08 17.31 -4.76
C THR A 188 -3.86 16.98 -3.91
N ARG A 189 -4.13 16.43 -2.73
CA ARG A 189 -3.09 15.97 -1.81
C ARG A 189 -3.19 14.47 -1.67
N HIS A 190 -2.05 13.82 -1.51
CA HIS A 190 -1.95 12.39 -1.29
C HIS A 190 -0.97 12.11 -0.16
N VAL A 191 -1.20 11.01 0.55
CA VAL A 191 -0.28 10.53 1.59
C VAL A 191 0.01 9.05 1.39
N MET A 192 1.29 8.71 1.51
CA MET A 192 1.80 7.36 1.33
C MET A 192 2.78 7.07 2.46
N MET A 193 2.93 5.81 2.85
CA MET A 193 3.80 5.41 3.95
C MET A 193 5.03 4.68 3.42
N TYR A 194 6.23 5.11 3.81
CA TYR A 194 7.49 4.43 3.50
C TYR A 194 7.56 3.05 4.14
N ILE A 195 7.99 2.05 3.36
CA ILE A 195 8.10 0.65 3.80
C ILE A 195 9.47 0.02 3.52
N GLY A 196 10.48 0.82 3.19
CA GLY A 196 11.80 0.33 2.79
C GLY A 196 12.02 0.41 1.28
N THR A 197 12.79 -0.52 0.75
CA THR A 197 13.19 -0.63 -0.66
C THR A 197 12.99 -2.06 -1.15
N LEU A 198 13.01 -2.30 -2.46
CA LEU A 198 12.95 -3.66 -3.01
C LEU A 198 14.03 -4.58 -2.40
N ARG A 199 15.23 -4.04 -2.17
CA ARG A 199 16.33 -4.80 -1.56
C ARG A 199 16.03 -5.26 -0.14
N ASP A 200 15.30 -4.47 0.64
CA ASP A 200 14.93 -4.83 2.02
C ASP A 200 13.98 -6.05 2.06
N TYR A 201 13.20 -6.25 0.99
CA TYR A 201 12.35 -7.45 0.77
C TYR A 201 13.09 -8.59 0.06
N GLY A 202 14.41 -8.49 -0.12
CA GLY A 202 15.24 -9.55 -0.68
C GLY A 202 15.30 -9.59 -2.21
N TYR A 203 14.58 -8.69 -2.90
CA TYR A 203 14.64 -8.61 -4.36
C TYR A 203 16.04 -8.20 -4.84
N ASN A 204 16.44 -8.74 -5.98
CA ASN A 204 17.73 -8.51 -6.59
C ASN A 204 17.63 -8.59 -8.11
N THR A 205 18.73 -8.32 -8.80
CA THR A 205 18.77 -8.25 -10.28
C THR A 205 18.53 -9.60 -10.97
N THR A 206 18.58 -10.72 -10.24
CA THR A 206 18.26 -12.04 -10.78
C THR A 206 16.75 -12.29 -10.74
N ASP A 207 16.10 -11.87 -9.65
CA ASP A 207 14.66 -12.02 -9.48
C ASP A 207 13.89 -11.02 -10.36
N GLU A 208 14.35 -9.77 -10.41
CA GLU A 208 13.67 -8.65 -11.04
C GLU A 208 14.66 -7.82 -11.89
N PRO A 209 15.08 -8.32 -13.07
CA PRO A 209 16.12 -7.68 -13.88
C PRO A 209 15.69 -6.30 -14.41
N GLU A 210 14.40 -6.12 -14.73
CA GLU A 210 13.87 -4.83 -15.18
C GLU A 210 13.97 -3.77 -14.09
N LEU A 211 13.88 -4.16 -12.81
CA LEU A 211 13.97 -3.26 -11.67
C LEU A 211 15.40 -3.03 -11.16
N ALA A 212 16.42 -3.55 -11.84
CA ALA A 212 17.81 -3.56 -11.36
C ALA A 212 18.34 -2.17 -10.95
N ARG A 213 17.92 -1.11 -11.65
CA ARG A 213 18.35 0.28 -11.39
C ARG A 213 17.67 0.91 -10.17
N TRP A 214 16.53 0.37 -9.76
CA TRP A 214 15.65 0.97 -8.76
C TRP A 214 15.51 0.12 -7.50
N LEU A 215 16.36 -0.91 -7.32
CA LEU A 215 16.31 -1.80 -6.16
C LEU A 215 16.45 -1.07 -4.81
N ASP A 216 17.10 0.08 -4.79
CA ASP A 216 17.32 0.92 -3.61
C ASP A 216 16.39 2.13 -3.54
N TYR A 217 15.43 2.25 -4.47
CA TYR A 217 14.46 3.35 -4.45
C TYR A 217 13.39 3.09 -3.39
N PRO A 218 12.81 4.17 -2.82
CA PRO A 218 11.78 4.06 -1.82
C PRO A 218 10.53 3.36 -2.35
N LEU A 219 10.10 2.35 -1.60
CA LEU A 219 8.77 1.77 -1.70
C LEU A 219 7.84 2.47 -0.73
N VAL A 220 6.62 2.73 -1.19
CA VAL A 220 5.55 3.27 -0.37
C VAL A 220 4.31 2.41 -0.48
N ILE A 221 3.60 2.24 0.62
CA ILE A 221 2.25 1.66 0.66
C ILE A 221 1.22 2.77 0.86
N HIS A 222 0.11 2.68 0.14
CA HIS A 222 -0.94 3.70 0.20
C HIS A 222 -2.27 3.15 -0.30
N CYS A 223 -3.35 3.87 -0.01
CA CYS A 223 -4.66 3.61 -0.61
C CYS A 223 -5.00 4.72 -1.58
N GLY A 224 -5.21 4.36 -2.84
CA GLY A 224 -5.47 5.31 -3.91
C GLY A 224 -6.03 4.63 -5.13
N LEU A 225 -6.21 5.41 -6.19
CA LEU A 225 -6.61 4.87 -7.49
C LEU A 225 -5.51 3.95 -8.01
N SER A 226 -5.94 2.86 -8.64
CA SER A 226 -5.04 1.89 -9.27
C SER A 226 -5.83 1.12 -10.33
N PRO A 227 -5.28 0.96 -11.54
CA PRO A 227 -6.01 0.40 -12.66
C PRO A 227 -6.29 -1.10 -12.50
N PHE A 228 -5.59 -1.80 -11.60
CA PHE A 228 -5.69 -3.26 -11.42
C PHE A 228 -6.85 -3.69 -10.51
N PHE A 229 -7.41 -2.77 -9.74
CA PHE A 229 -8.43 -3.10 -8.76
C PHE A 229 -9.84 -3.05 -9.34
N GLY A 230 -10.05 -2.31 -10.43
CA GLY A 230 -11.35 -2.18 -11.07
C GLY A 230 -11.92 -3.53 -11.50
N GLU A 231 -11.14 -4.30 -12.26
CA GLU A 231 -11.53 -5.66 -12.70
C GLU A 231 -11.67 -6.63 -11.52
N ARG A 232 -10.73 -6.58 -10.56
CA ARG A 232 -10.75 -7.42 -9.35
C ARG A 232 -12.05 -7.25 -8.57
N PHE A 233 -12.43 -6.00 -8.25
CA PHE A 233 -13.65 -5.73 -7.50
C PHE A 233 -14.91 -5.96 -8.33
N GLN A 234 -14.85 -5.78 -9.65
CA GLN A 234 -15.96 -6.13 -10.53
C GLN A 234 -16.24 -7.64 -10.49
N GLN A 235 -15.20 -8.47 -10.55
CA GLN A 235 -15.35 -9.92 -10.44
C GLN A 235 -16.02 -10.32 -9.11
N ILE A 236 -15.64 -9.71 -7.99
CA ILE A 236 -16.24 -9.97 -6.67
C ILE A 236 -17.72 -9.62 -6.65
N ILE A 237 -18.09 -8.48 -7.25
CA ILE A 237 -19.49 -8.04 -7.36
C ILE A 237 -20.30 -9.07 -8.15
N ASP A 238 -19.77 -9.48 -9.31
CA ASP A 238 -20.45 -10.40 -10.24
C ASP A 238 -20.60 -11.81 -9.66
N GLU A 239 -19.61 -12.29 -8.90
CA GLU A 239 -19.63 -13.61 -8.25
C GLU A 239 -20.51 -13.65 -6.99
N ASN A 240 -20.85 -12.50 -6.41
CA ASN A 240 -21.61 -12.41 -5.15
C ASN A 240 -22.85 -11.50 -5.25
N PRO A 241 -23.78 -11.75 -6.19
CA PRO A 241 -24.92 -10.88 -6.43
C PRO A 241 -25.84 -10.75 -5.20
N ALA A 242 -25.95 -11.78 -4.37
CA ALA A 242 -26.74 -11.72 -3.13
C ALA A 242 -26.25 -10.68 -2.12
N LEU A 243 -24.97 -10.26 -2.22
CA LEU A 243 -24.35 -9.27 -1.34
C LEU A 243 -24.20 -7.91 -2.01
N TYR A 244 -23.90 -7.90 -3.32
CA TYR A 244 -23.41 -6.70 -4.02
C TYR A 244 -24.24 -6.34 -5.26
N GLU A 245 -25.47 -6.84 -5.40
CA GLU A 245 -26.36 -6.45 -6.51
C GLU A 245 -26.47 -4.93 -6.64
N GLY A 246 -26.28 -4.43 -7.87
CA GLY A 246 -26.33 -3.00 -8.18
C GLY A 246 -25.14 -2.18 -7.69
N CYS A 247 -24.13 -2.82 -7.11
CA CYS A 247 -22.86 -2.17 -6.77
C CYS A 247 -22.08 -1.81 -8.04
N THR A 248 -21.44 -0.65 -8.03
CA THR A 248 -20.53 -0.15 -9.05
C THR A 248 -19.10 -0.36 -8.54
N THR A 249 -18.21 -0.87 -9.40
CA THR A 249 -16.81 -1.07 -9.03
C THR A 249 -16.10 0.26 -8.72
N THR A 250 -15.06 0.17 -7.89
CA THR A 250 -14.15 1.27 -7.58
C THR A 250 -12.81 1.00 -8.22
N ASP A 251 -12.23 2.00 -8.86
CA ASP A 251 -10.84 1.91 -9.30
C ASP A 251 -9.94 2.26 -8.13
N GLY A 252 -9.13 1.30 -7.69
CA GLY A 252 -8.14 1.48 -6.65
C GLY A 252 -8.36 0.68 -5.38
N GLY A 253 -7.35 0.74 -4.53
CA GLY A 253 -7.25 0.01 -3.28
C GLY A 253 -5.93 0.30 -2.58
N VAL A 254 -5.61 -0.53 -1.58
CA VAL A 254 -4.30 -0.48 -0.95
C VAL A 254 -3.28 -1.18 -1.84
N ALA A 255 -2.20 -0.49 -2.18
CA ALA A 255 -1.15 -1.00 -3.05
C ALA A 255 0.23 -0.50 -2.61
N ILE A 256 1.26 -1.23 -3.02
CA ILE A 256 2.67 -0.82 -2.92
C ILE A 256 3.12 -0.25 -4.26
N SER A 257 3.75 0.91 -4.20
CA SER A 257 4.29 1.66 -5.34
C SER A 257 5.74 2.04 -5.11
N ILE A 258 6.45 2.34 -6.20
CA ILE A 258 7.83 2.82 -6.17
C ILE A 258 7.88 4.33 -6.44
N VAL A 259 8.72 5.04 -5.70
CA VAL A 259 8.86 6.49 -5.79
C VAL A 259 10.19 6.86 -6.42
N GLY A 260 10.17 7.88 -7.29
CA GLY A 260 11.37 8.48 -7.88
C GLY A 260 11.80 7.91 -9.23
N VAL A 261 11.11 6.87 -9.71
CA VAL A 261 11.26 6.37 -11.08
C VAL A 261 10.64 7.39 -12.04
N ASN A 262 11.31 7.67 -13.15
CA ASN A 262 10.71 8.47 -14.21
C ASN A 262 9.60 7.64 -14.89
N PRO A 263 8.36 8.13 -15.01
CA PRO A 263 7.28 7.43 -15.71
C PRO A 263 7.70 6.73 -17.01
N GLU A 264 8.46 7.43 -17.86
CA GLU A 264 8.95 6.92 -19.17
C GLU A 264 9.89 5.71 -19.08
N ASP A 265 10.45 5.42 -17.90
CA ASP A 265 11.30 4.25 -17.69
C ASP A 265 10.48 2.98 -17.38
N ALA A 266 9.19 3.11 -17.07
CA ALA A 266 8.31 1.97 -16.85
C ALA A 266 7.96 1.30 -18.21
N PRO A 267 7.89 -0.04 -18.29
CA PRO A 267 7.59 -0.73 -19.54
C PRO A 267 6.12 -0.64 -19.97
N VAL A 268 5.22 -0.29 -19.06
CA VAL A 268 3.77 -0.25 -19.33
C VAL A 268 3.21 1.11 -18.92
N HIS A 269 2.41 1.69 -19.82
CA HIS A 269 1.72 2.97 -19.66
C HIS A 269 0.26 2.81 -20.06
N GLU A 270 -0.67 3.20 -19.19
CA GLU A 270 -2.10 3.14 -19.49
C GLU A 270 -2.84 4.35 -18.91
N HIS A 271 -3.79 4.86 -19.69
CA HIS A 271 -4.72 5.89 -19.23
C HIS A 271 -5.99 5.24 -18.69
N VAL A 272 -6.19 5.27 -17.37
CA VAL A 272 -7.40 4.74 -16.74
C VAL A 272 -8.19 5.86 -16.08
N GLN A 273 -9.46 5.98 -16.50
CA GLN A 273 -10.38 7.08 -16.19
C GLN A 273 -9.85 8.48 -16.53
N LYS A 274 -9.08 9.09 -15.61
CA LYS A 274 -8.57 10.47 -15.68
C LYS A 274 -7.09 10.55 -15.32
N THR A 275 -6.43 9.41 -15.22
CA THR A 275 -5.08 9.30 -14.67
C THR A 275 -4.25 8.39 -15.55
N ASP A 276 -3.07 8.85 -15.90
CA ASP A 276 -2.04 8.04 -16.53
C ASP A 276 -1.32 7.24 -15.44
N TYR A 277 -1.15 5.94 -15.69
CA TYR A 277 -0.46 5.01 -14.81
C TYR A 277 0.72 4.40 -15.54
N ASP A 278 1.81 4.28 -14.79
CA ASP A 278 3.07 3.71 -15.26
C ASP A 278 3.49 2.63 -14.26
N TRP A 279 3.93 1.47 -14.73
CA TRP A 279 4.28 0.37 -13.82
C TRP A 279 5.24 -0.67 -14.36
N PHE A 280 5.82 -1.41 -13.42
CA PHE A 280 6.56 -2.65 -13.66
C PHE A 280 5.69 -3.84 -13.31
N VAL A 281 5.89 -4.94 -14.03
CA VAL A 281 5.28 -6.23 -13.73
C VAL A 281 6.33 -7.08 -13.01
N MET A 282 6.04 -7.46 -11.77
CA MET A 282 6.92 -8.24 -10.91
C MET A 282 6.47 -9.71 -10.81
N ASN A 283 7.38 -10.58 -10.37
CA ASN A 283 7.13 -12.00 -10.06
C ASN A 283 6.42 -12.74 -11.19
N ASP A 284 6.98 -12.69 -12.41
CA ASP A 284 6.46 -13.37 -13.61
C ASP A 284 4.99 -13.03 -13.94
N GLY A 285 4.53 -11.81 -13.64
CA GLY A 285 3.14 -11.39 -13.85
C GLY A 285 2.28 -11.37 -12.59
N GLY A 286 2.83 -11.76 -11.44
CA GLY A 286 2.08 -11.92 -10.20
C GLY A 286 1.73 -10.62 -9.47
N TYR A 287 2.39 -9.50 -9.78
CA TYR A 287 2.10 -8.23 -9.12
C TYR A 287 2.47 -7.02 -9.98
N VAL A 288 1.71 -5.95 -9.82
CA VAL A 288 1.99 -4.68 -10.48
C VAL A 288 2.54 -3.65 -9.51
N LEU A 289 3.80 -3.29 -9.71
CA LEU A 289 4.48 -2.23 -8.98
C LEU A 289 4.31 -0.91 -9.72
N SER A 290 3.31 -0.13 -9.32
CA SER A 290 3.06 1.18 -9.92
C SER A 290 4.13 2.20 -9.54
N VAL A 291 4.43 3.09 -10.47
CA VAL A 291 5.30 4.25 -10.27
C VAL A 291 4.45 5.41 -9.77
N VAL A 292 4.89 6.04 -8.68
CA VAL A 292 4.27 7.28 -8.21
C VAL A 292 4.71 8.43 -9.12
N ASN A 293 3.78 8.96 -9.91
CA ASN A 293 4.03 10.12 -10.75
C ASN A 293 4.20 11.39 -9.89
N LEU A 294 5.42 11.94 -9.86
CA LEU A 294 5.75 13.16 -9.12
C LEU A 294 6.08 14.34 -10.04
N SER A 295 5.79 14.24 -11.34
CA SER A 295 6.19 15.22 -12.36
C SER A 295 5.61 16.63 -12.14
N ASP A 296 4.42 16.74 -11.55
CA ASP A 296 3.75 17.99 -11.22
C ASP A 296 3.78 18.32 -9.72
N VAL A 297 4.54 17.58 -8.91
CA VAL A 297 4.64 17.80 -7.47
C VAL A 297 5.76 18.79 -7.17
N LYS A 298 5.40 19.97 -6.69
CA LYS A 298 6.37 20.98 -6.19
C LYS A 298 6.37 21.09 -4.68
N THR A 299 5.26 20.73 -4.04
CA THR A 299 5.09 20.79 -2.59
C THR A 299 5.04 19.38 -2.01
N TYR A 300 6.00 19.04 -1.15
CA TYR A 300 6.04 17.74 -0.48
C TYR A 300 6.66 17.82 0.92
N ALA A 301 6.38 16.81 1.73
CA ALA A 301 7.07 16.56 2.99
C ALA A 301 7.21 15.05 3.22
N TRP A 302 8.42 14.61 3.56
CA TRP A 302 8.64 13.34 4.26
C TRP A 302 8.45 13.61 5.75
N TYR A 303 7.30 13.20 6.29
CA TYR A 303 6.81 13.52 7.61
C TYR A 303 6.94 12.33 8.56
N ARG A 304 7.65 12.53 9.66
CA ARG A 304 7.77 11.57 10.76
C ARG A 304 6.84 12.00 11.90
N SER A 305 5.67 11.38 11.93
CA SER A 305 4.70 11.59 13.02
C SER A 305 5.33 11.25 14.37
N ASN A 306 4.96 12.00 15.42
CA ASN A 306 5.30 11.63 16.78
C ASN A 306 4.74 10.25 17.14
N SER A 307 5.58 9.44 17.76
CA SER A 307 5.20 8.16 18.37
C SER A 307 4.21 8.35 19.50
#